data_AF-A0A3M7GFK4-F1
#
_entry.id   AF-A0A3M7GFK4-F1
#
_cell.length_a   1.000
_cell.length_b   1.000
_cell.length_c   1.000
_cell.angle_alpha   90.00
_cell.angle_beta   90.00
_cell.angle_gamma   90.00
#
_symmetry.space_group_name_H-M   'P 1'
#
loop_
_entity.id
_entity.type
_entity.pdbx_description
1 polymer ?
#
loop_
_entity_poly.entity_id
_entity_poly.type
_entity_poly.pdbx_seq_one_letter_code
_entity_poly.pdbx_strand_id
1 'polypeptide(L)'
;MSKASSSPTARLLQSSRLFSLPRPLPQPHIENITSTGVYRASDSATLPYPTHQAIATTASSQSRGDWGLKRALPKKATQDTSTPHIRVSAQDTPEHITDFGSAADHTQTLAKWNEMGIPILTTVTRGENDKKEVPQSVFENHLDNTTLHDGQSDLNAKQRWKFNGPWIAGMQEGDFDLYTHQLASRKGEWKQFLRSQVVEQRLSERRRMAQETGEILSLQDIARLRDELLPNDAELEEAEKKMRDAYPRDGLSSELTSLIAQFLDLPAVRPDTTDYQPSMKTSQFRTLMSTFNFEGSKESLPPSTHPSAGLSYLRTEAIMENHPIHGPQAHRSPILSRVVRPRNAATGTDHQAKLGVGGIVTNDPITAQLSTRPATRGLNNQSPNDFDPNAMASTLDLDLPGGNKMWVHPRHAAIDQDGRIRLTVERGRDEAIAVKRDNVQHIHDARAAATRGSLAARSSPLPGTRESPNFGIATRRAQQQVRTSPQSRQSQQKAGGVQGFDDVELGRQQGQEGEMEGAAAMAKIRELVDRR
;
A
#
# COMPACT_ATOMS: atom_id res chain seq x y z
N MET A 1 -31.35 -6.93 -36.15
CA MET A 1 -30.50 -5.73 -35.98
C MET A 1 -31.29 -4.52 -36.46
N SER A 2 -31.94 -3.80 -35.54
CA SER A 2 -32.89 -2.73 -35.89
C SER A 2 -32.15 -1.43 -36.19
N LYS A 3 -32.55 -0.80 -37.30
CA LYS A 3 -32.13 0.52 -37.81
C LYS A 3 -32.59 1.69 -36.91
N ALA A 4 -32.63 1.50 -35.59
CA ALA A 4 -32.77 2.60 -34.62
C ALA A 4 -31.37 3.19 -34.39
N SER A 5 -30.80 3.81 -35.42
CA SER A 5 -29.56 4.57 -35.31
C SER A 5 -29.82 5.77 -34.39
N SER A 6 -29.76 5.54 -33.08
CA SER A 6 -29.74 6.52 -31.98
C SER A 6 -30.60 7.76 -32.25
N SER A 7 -31.85 7.77 -31.77
CA SER A 7 -32.64 9.00 -31.74
C SER A 7 -31.81 10.14 -31.11
N PRO A 8 -32.05 11.41 -31.48
CA PRO A 8 -31.32 12.55 -30.91
C PRO A 8 -31.30 12.50 -29.37
N THR A 9 -32.41 12.11 -28.75
CA THR A 9 -32.53 11.92 -27.29
C THR A 9 -31.62 10.80 -26.76
N ALA A 10 -31.51 9.66 -27.45
CA ALA A 10 -30.65 8.57 -27.02
C ALA A 10 -29.16 8.97 -27.04
N ARG A 11 -28.74 9.77 -28.02
CA ARG A 11 -27.36 10.31 -28.06
C ARG A 11 -27.09 11.25 -26.89
N LEU A 12 -28.04 12.12 -26.56
CA LEU A 12 -27.92 13.02 -25.40
C LEU A 12 -27.81 12.23 -24.09
N LEU A 13 -28.64 11.19 -23.91
CA LEU A 13 -28.59 10.32 -22.74
C LEU A 13 -27.25 9.57 -22.63
N GLN A 14 -26.72 9.05 -23.75
CA GLN A 14 -25.41 8.38 -23.77
C GLN A 14 -24.27 9.30 -23.31
N SER A 15 -24.31 10.59 -23.67
CA SER A 15 -23.33 11.59 -23.24
C SER A 15 -23.65 12.27 -21.89
N SER A 16 -24.75 11.90 -21.24
CA SER A 16 -25.20 12.56 -20.01
C SER A 16 -24.35 12.16 -18.80
N ARG A 17 -24.24 13.06 -17.82
CA ARG A 17 -23.46 12.82 -16.59
C ARG A 17 -23.99 11.66 -15.74
N LEU A 18 -25.30 11.39 -15.82
CA LEU A 18 -25.91 10.26 -15.10
C LEU A 18 -25.48 8.92 -15.72
N PHE A 19 -25.38 8.85 -17.06
CA PHE A 19 -24.96 7.63 -17.78
C PHE A 19 -23.43 7.43 -17.75
N SER A 20 -22.66 8.46 -17.40
CA SER A 20 -21.21 8.33 -17.14
C SER A 20 -20.89 7.76 -15.74
N LEU A 21 -21.88 7.56 -14.87
CA LEU A 21 -21.64 6.94 -13.57
C LEU A 21 -21.20 5.47 -13.77
N PRO A 22 -20.06 5.06 -13.20
CA PRO A 22 -19.62 3.68 -13.31
C PRO A 22 -20.57 2.76 -12.55
N ARG A 23 -20.65 1.51 -13.01
CA ARG A 23 -21.29 0.46 -12.22
C ARG A 23 -20.51 0.24 -10.92
N PRO A 24 -21.17 -0.01 -9.78
CA PRO A 24 -20.48 -0.28 -8.53
C PRO A 24 -19.48 -1.43 -8.69
N LEU A 25 -18.30 -1.26 -8.10
CA LEU A 25 -17.28 -2.30 -8.06
C LEU A 25 -17.72 -3.43 -7.12
N PRO A 26 -17.23 -4.68 -7.32
CA PRO A 26 -17.45 -5.76 -6.36
C PRO A 26 -16.95 -5.34 -4.98
N GLN A 27 -17.61 -5.85 -3.94
CA GLN A 27 -17.20 -5.55 -2.57
C GLN A 27 -15.82 -6.17 -2.28
N PRO A 28 -14.98 -5.49 -1.50
CA PRO A 28 -13.69 -6.03 -1.10
C PRO A 28 -13.85 -7.30 -0.28
N HIS A 29 -13.00 -8.29 -0.54
CA HIS A 29 -12.85 -9.47 0.30
C HIS A 29 -12.27 -9.05 1.66
N ILE A 30 -13.15 -8.79 2.61
CA ILE A 30 -12.81 -8.67 4.02
C ILE A 30 -12.86 -10.10 4.55
N GLU A 31 -11.75 -10.59 5.11
CA GLU A 31 -11.67 -11.95 5.67
C GLU A 31 -12.79 -12.13 6.71
N ASN A 32 -13.85 -12.78 6.27
CA ASN A 32 -14.99 -13.10 7.11
C ASN A 32 -14.72 -14.50 7.65
N ILE A 33 -14.74 -14.61 8.99
CA ILE A 33 -14.70 -15.86 9.77
C ILE A 33 -13.28 -16.31 10.14
N THR A 34 -12.79 -15.83 11.29
CA THR A 34 -11.95 -16.69 12.13
C THR A 34 -12.76 -17.92 12.56
N SER A 35 -12.11 -19.08 12.67
CA SER A 35 -12.66 -20.37 13.14
C SER A 35 -13.39 -20.32 14.51
N THR A 36 -13.34 -19.17 15.19
CA THR A 36 -14.02 -18.86 16.45
C THR A 36 -15.40 -18.20 16.29
N GLY A 37 -15.90 -18.01 15.05
CA GLY A 37 -17.26 -17.49 14.81
C GLY A 37 -17.48 -16.01 15.12
N VAL A 38 -16.42 -15.26 15.47
CA VAL A 38 -16.51 -13.81 15.72
C VAL A 38 -16.48 -13.07 14.39
N TYR A 39 -17.64 -12.62 13.94
CA TYR A 39 -17.76 -11.62 12.87
C TYR A 39 -17.05 -10.33 13.32
N ARG A 40 -15.93 -9.99 12.68
CA ARG A 40 -15.17 -8.75 12.92
C ARG A 40 -15.42 -7.67 11.86
N ALA A 41 -16.37 -7.87 10.96
CA ALA A 41 -16.81 -6.88 10.00
C ALA A 41 -18.12 -6.26 10.50
N SER A 42 -18.13 -4.94 10.69
CA SER A 42 -19.36 -4.19 10.91
C SER A 42 -19.86 -3.72 9.55
N ASP A 43 -21.17 -3.86 9.29
CA ASP A 43 -21.79 -3.41 8.04
C ASP A 43 -21.62 -1.90 7.78
N SER A 44 -21.33 -1.13 8.84
CA SER A 44 -21.07 0.32 8.77
C SER A 44 -19.57 0.68 8.74
N ALA A 45 -18.67 -0.30 8.82
CA ALA A 45 -17.23 -0.03 8.76
C ALA A 45 -16.83 0.47 7.36
N THR A 46 -15.92 1.44 7.32
CA THR A 46 -15.38 1.94 6.05
C THR A 46 -14.65 0.83 5.32
N LEU A 47 -14.94 0.68 4.03
CA LEU A 47 -14.31 -0.31 3.17
C LEU A 47 -12.83 0.05 2.90
N PRO A 48 -11.98 -0.91 2.52
CA PRO A 48 -10.61 -0.64 2.09
C PRO A 48 -10.48 0.35 0.92
N TYR A 49 -11.42 0.32 -0.03
CA TYR A 49 -11.46 1.19 -1.21
C TYR A 49 -12.91 1.54 -1.57
N PRO A 50 -13.15 2.68 -2.26
CA PRO A 50 -14.50 3.09 -2.64
C PRO A 50 -15.09 2.18 -3.72
N THR A 51 -16.33 1.74 -3.53
CA THR A 51 -17.07 0.91 -4.51
C THR A 51 -18.07 1.71 -5.34
N HIS A 52 -18.55 2.85 -4.82
CA HIS A 52 -19.47 3.77 -5.51
C HIS A 52 -18.77 5.10 -5.83
N GLN A 53 -19.17 5.72 -6.94
CA GLN A 53 -18.72 7.06 -7.30
C GLN A 53 -19.20 8.10 -6.27
N ALA A 54 -18.28 8.91 -5.77
CA ALA A 54 -18.61 10.08 -4.97
C ALA A 54 -19.16 11.19 -5.88
N ILE A 55 -20.29 11.77 -5.49
CA ILE A 55 -20.97 12.86 -6.20
C ILE A 55 -20.91 14.11 -5.32
N ALA A 56 -20.55 15.23 -5.93
CA ALA A 56 -20.58 16.55 -5.34
C ALA A 56 -21.56 17.44 -6.10
N THR A 57 -22.08 18.47 -5.46
CA THR A 57 -22.94 19.49 -6.09
C THR A 57 -22.46 20.89 -5.71
N THR A 58 -22.95 21.92 -6.39
CA THR A 58 -22.64 23.31 -6.02
C THR A 58 -23.40 23.69 -4.76
N ALA A 59 -22.85 24.63 -3.97
CA ALA A 59 -23.51 25.11 -2.75
C ALA A 59 -24.95 25.62 -3.01
N SER A 60 -25.17 26.26 -4.16
CA SER A 60 -26.50 26.76 -4.55
C SER A 60 -27.51 25.61 -4.75
N SER A 61 -27.12 24.51 -5.41
CA SER A 61 -27.99 23.35 -5.63
C SER A 61 -28.14 22.52 -4.35
N GLN A 62 -27.08 22.38 -3.55
CA GLN A 62 -27.13 21.76 -2.23
C GLN A 62 -28.16 22.43 -1.32
N SER A 63 -28.25 23.77 -1.34
CA SER A 63 -29.24 24.54 -0.54
C SER A 63 -30.70 24.16 -0.89
N ARG A 64 -30.93 23.70 -2.12
CA ARG A 64 -32.21 23.23 -2.65
C ARG A 64 -32.40 21.71 -2.54
N GLY A 65 -31.37 20.98 -2.11
CA GLY A 65 -31.37 19.51 -2.11
C GLY A 65 -31.23 18.91 -3.51
N ASP A 66 -30.80 19.68 -4.50
CA ASP A 66 -30.63 19.21 -5.89
C ASP A 66 -29.22 18.66 -6.13
N TRP A 67 -29.18 17.40 -6.51
CA TRP A 67 -27.97 16.62 -6.79
C TRP A 67 -27.92 16.11 -8.24
N GLY A 68 -28.85 16.54 -9.10
CA GLY A 68 -28.98 15.98 -10.45
C GLY A 68 -29.42 14.51 -10.47
N LEU A 69 -30.10 14.07 -9.41
CA LEU A 69 -30.67 12.73 -9.27
C LEU A 69 -32.18 12.75 -9.57
N LYS A 70 -32.83 11.59 -9.50
CA LYS A 70 -34.28 11.48 -9.73
C LYS A 70 -35.11 12.38 -8.80
N ARG A 71 -34.65 12.56 -7.56
CA ARG A 71 -35.35 13.31 -6.50
C ARG A 71 -34.38 14.21 -5.73
N ALA A 72 -34.92 15.26 -5.13
CA ALA A 72 -34.15 16.10 -4.21
C ALA A 72 -33.89 15.35 -2.90
N LEU A 73 -32.66 15.46 -2.38
CA LEU A 73 -32.24 14.78 -1.16
C LEU A 73 -32.62 15.58 0.10
N PRO A 74 -32.84 14.90 1.24
CA PRO A 74 -33.14 15.55 2.51
C PRO A 74 -32.04 16.52 2.96
N LYS A 75 -32.42 17.76 3.27
CA LYS A 75 -31.51 18.83 3.72
C LYS A 75 -30.77 18.46 5.01
N LYS A 76 -31.45 17.83 5.97
CA LYS A 76 -30.87 17.42 7.26
C LYS A 76 -29.63 16.54 7.11
N ALA A 77 -29.59 15.67 6.10
CA ALA A 77 -28.47 14.76 5.89
C ALA A 77 -27.35 15.38 5.01
N THR A 78 -27.64 16.50 4.34
CA THR A 78 -26.78 17.01 3.25
C THR A 78 -26.28 18.44 3.45
N GLN A 79 -26.90 19.26 4.30
CA GLN A 79 -26.56 20.69 4.45
C GLN A 79 -25.59 20.97 5.61
N ASP A 80 -25.73 20.26 6.72
CA ASP A 80 -24.96 20.54 7.95
C ASP A 80 -23.55 19.89 7.94
N THR A 81 -23.01 19.60 6.75
CA THR A 81 -21.69 19.01 6.57
C THR A 81 -20.76 19.94 5.79
N SER A 82 -19.51 20.05 6.26
CA SER A 82 -18.45 20.75 5.53
C SER A 82 -18.03 20.00 4.26
N THR A 83 -18.38 18.73 4.14
CA THR A 83 -17.95 17.84 3.05
C THR A 83 -19.17 17.19 2.40
N PRO A 84 -19.89 17.91 1.52
CA PRO A 84 -21.11 17.43 0.89
C PRO A 84 -20.78 16.49 -0.28
N HIS A 85 -20.22 15.34 0.04
CA HIS A 85 -19.99 14.25 -0.90
C HIS A 85 -20.92 13.09 -0.56
N ILE A 86 -21.69 12.64 -1.55
CA ILE A 86 -22.61 11.50 -1.40
C ILE A 86 -22.19 10.34 -2.29
N ARG A 87 -22.58 9.14 -1.89
CA ARG A 87 -22.61 7.94 -2.75
C ARG A 87 -24.05 7.50 -2.91
N VAL A 88 -24.43 7.09 -4.11
CA VAL A 88 -25.79 6.62 -4.43
C VAL A 88 -25.74 5.13 -4.65
N SER A 89 -26.49 4.38 -3.84
CA SER A 89 -26.64 2.93 -3.96
C SER A 89 -27.70 2.59 -5.01
N ALA A 90 -28.85 3.25 -4.92
CA ALA A 90 -29.97 3.09 -5.85
C ALA A 90 -30.65 4.44 -6.12
N GLN A 91 -30.95 4.71 -7.39
CA GLN A 91 -31.61 5.96 -7.81
C GLN A 91 -33.06 6.05 -7.32
N ASP A 92 -33.75 4.91 -7.26
CA ASP A 92 -35.12 4.76 -6.74
C ASP A 92 -35.28 3.34 -6.20
N THR A 93 -35.63 3.20 -4.93
CA THR A 93 -35.95 1.92 -4.30
C THR A 93 -37.45 1.60 -4.44
N PRO A 94 -37.89 0.39 -4.09
CA PRO A 94 -39.32 0.07 -4.01
C PRO A 94 -40.11 0.99 -3.06
N GLU A 95 -39.45 1.61 -2.06
CA GLU A 95 -40.10 2.62 -1.21
C GLU A 95 -40.16 4.02 -1.83
N HIS A 96 -39.80 4.16 -3.11
CA HIS A 96 -39.78 5.44 -3.85
C HIS A 96 -38.83 6.49 -3.26
N ILE A 97 -37.76 6.04 -2.60
CA ILE A 97 -36.68 6.88 -2.08
C ILE A 97 -35.40 6.65 -2.88
N THR A 98 -34.55 7.67 -2.97
CA THR A 98 -33.18 7.50 -3.45
C THR A 98 -32.34 7.01 -2.28
N ASP A 99 -31.71 5.85 -2.42
CA ASP A 99 -30.81 5.30 -1.40
C ASP A 99 -29.41 5.89 -1.58
N PHE A 100 -28.94 6.60 -0.55
CA PHE A 100 -27.67 7.30 -0.57
C PHE A 100 -26.99 7.25 0.80
N GLY A 101 -25.67 7.36 0.78
CA GLY A 101 -24.83 7.48 1.98
C GLY A 101 -23.82 8.62 1.82
N SER A 102 -23.12 8.93 2.91
CA SER A 102 -21.96 9.83 2.85
C SER A 102 -20.80 9.16 2.11
N ALA A 103 -20.11 9.92 1.27
CA ALA A 103 -18.84 9.54 0.64
C ALA A 103 -17.66 10.34 1.22
N ALA A 104 -17.88 11.05 2.34
CA ALA A 104 -16.85 11.85 3.00
C ALA A 104 -15.70 10.97 3.53
N ASP A 105 -15.98 9.73 3.91
CA ASP A 105 -15.01 8.72 4.38
C ASP A 105 -13.83 8.55 3.40
N HIS A 106 -14.12 8.22 2.15
CA HIS A 106 -13.10 7.99 1.14
C HIS A 106 -12.56 9.29 0.52
N THR A 107 -13.43 10.29 0.29
CA THR A 107 -12.99 11.55 -0.34
C THR A 107 -12.07 12.35 0.56
N GLN A 108 -12.31 12.38 1.88
CA GLN A 108 -11.39 13.01 2.83
C GLN A 108 -10.10 12.23 3.00
N THR A 109 -10.15 10.90 2.96
CA THR A 109 -8.94 10.07 2.98
C THR A 109 -8.07 10.32 1.76
N LEU A 110 -8.67 10.44 0.56
CA LEU A 110 -7.95 10.80 -0.66
C LEU A 110 -7.36 12.23 -0.58
N ALA A 111 -8.11 13.20 -0.06
CA ALA A 111 -7.62 14.57 0.12
C ALA A 111 -6.41 14.62 1.06
N LYS A 112 -6.50 13.93 2.22
CA LYS A 112 -5.38 13.79 3.16
C LYS A 112 -4.18 13.09 2.52
N TRP A 113 -4.41 12.05 1.73
CA TRP A 113 -3.34 11.36 1.02
C TRP A 113 -2.57 12.28 0.07
N ASN A 114 -3.31 13.07 -0.72
CA ASN A 114 -2.73 14.03 -1.65
C ASN A 114 -1.94 15.12 -0.92
N GLU A 115 -2.42 15.59 0.23
CA GLU A 115 -1.71 16.55 1.08
C GLU A 115 -0.40 15.99 1.63
N MET A 116 -0.37 14.72 2.02
CA MET A 116 0.85 14.05 2.49
C MET A 116 1.87 13.80 1.36
N GLY A 117 1.43 13.80 0.09
CA GLY A 117 2.30 13.66 -1.08
C GLY A 117 3.05 12.33 -1.15
N ILE A 118 2.40 11.23 -0.76
CA ILE A 118 3.01 9.90 -0.67
C ILE A 118 2.96 9.20 -2.05
N PRO A 119 4.10 8.76 -2.60
CA PRO A 119 4.11 7.97 -3.83
C PRO A 119 3.75 6.50 -3.56
N ILE A 120 3.28 5.84 -4.61
CA ILE A 120 3.03 4.40 -4.58
C ILE A 120 4.14 3.70 -5.36
N LEU A 121 4.83 2.79 -4.69
CA LEU A 121 6.00 2.08 -5.19
C LEU A 121 5.75 0.57 -5.18
N THR A 122 6.57 -0.17 -5.92
CA THR A 122 6.54 -1.63 -5.89
C THR A 122 6.93 -2.17 -4.52
N THR A 123 6.32 -3.30 -4.14
CA THR A 123 6.74 -4.05 -2.95
C THR A 123 8.12 -4.65 -3.20
N VAL A 124 9.07 -4.34 -2.32
CA VAL A 124 10.38 -4.98 -2.33
C VAL A 124 10.24 -6.35 -1.66
N THR A 125 10.30 -7.42 -2.44
CA THR A 125 10.40 -8.76 -1.87
C THR A 125 11.80 -8.90 -1.28
N ARG A 126 11.89 -9.29 -0.01
CA ARG A 126 13.18 -9.58 0.61
C ARG A 126 13.65 -10.94 0.13
N GLY A 127 14.29 -10.97 -1.04
CA GLY A 127 14.92 -12.17 -1.57
C GLY A 127 15.99 -12.72 -0.61
N GLU A 128 16.21 -14.03 -0.66
CA GLU A 128 17.22 -14.76 0.14
C GLU A 128 18.66 -14.27 -0.20
N ASN A 129 18.83 -13.68 -1.39
CA ASN A 129 20.06 -13.00 -1.80
C ASN A 129 20.03 -11.55 -1.30
N ASP A 130 21.00 -11.19 -0.48
CA ASP A 130 21.19 -9.95 0.31
C ASP A 130 21.20 -8.60 -0.48
N LYS A 131 20.80 -8.60 -1.76
CA LYS A 131 20.57 -7.39 -2.55
C LYS A 131 19.17 -6.87 -2.25
N LYS A 132 19.06 -5.87 -1.36
CA LYS A 132 17.81 -5.11 -1.20
C LYS A 132 17.45 -4.48 -2.53
N GLU A 133 16.39 -4.98 -3.18
CA GLU A 133 15.82 -4.29 -4.33
C GLU A 133 15.33 -2.92 -3.86
N VAL A 134 15.59 -1.91 -4.69
CA VAL A 134 15.17 -0.54 -4.40
C VAL A 134 13.69 -0.44 -4.83
N PRO A 135 12.79 0.10 -3.98
CA PRO A 135 11.41 0.33 -4.39
C PRO A 135 11.37 1.18 -5.67
N GLN A 136 10.67 0.70 -6.70
CA GLN A 136 10.55 1.39 -7.98
C GLN A 136 9.17 2.01 -8.13
N SER A 137 9.05 2.99 -9.02
CA SER A 137 7.74 3.56 -9.34
C SER A 137 6.85 2.48 -9.96
N VAL A 138 5.56 2.50 -9.64
CA VAL A 138 4.60 1.63 -10.32
C VAL A 138 4.34 2.04 -11.77
N PHE A 139 4.70 3.26 -12.14
CA PHE A 139 4.48 3.83 -13.49
C PHE A 139 5.73 3.73 -14.39
N GLU A 140 6.59 2.74 -14.14
CA GLU A 140 7.73 2.46 -15.01
C GLU A 140 7.29 1.70 -16.26
N ASN A 141 7.92 1.98 -17.39
CA ASN A 141 7.55 1.42 -18.69
C ASN A 141 7.67 -0.12 -18.74
N HIS A 142 8.48 -0.74 -17.89
CA HIS A 142 8.61 -2.19 -17.83
C HIS A 142 7.60 -2.85 -16.89
N LEU A 143 6.93 -2.10 -16.01
CA LEU A 143 5.99 -2.58 -14.99
C LEU A 143 4.53 -2.25 -15.32
N ASP A 144 4.25 -1.03 -15.78
CA ASP A 144 2.90 -0.59 -16.13
C ASP A 144 2.56 -0.99 -17.58
N ASN A 145 2.43 -2.29 -17.78
CA ASN A 145 1.97 -2.86 -19.04
C ASN A 145 0.71 -3.69 -18.81
N THR A 146 -0.21 -3.64 -19.77
CA THR A 146 -1.42 -4.48 -19.80
C THR A 146 -1.53 -5.37 -21.04
N THR A 147 -0.85 -5.02 -22.14
CA THR A 147 -0.91 -5.76 -23.41
C THR A 147 0.35 -6.56 -23.64
N LEU A 148 0.20 -7.79 -24.10
CA LEU A 148 1.28 -8.52 -24.76
C LEU A 148 1.47 -7.88 -26.15
N HIS A 149 2.66 -7.36 -26.45
CA HIS A 149 2.95 -6.86 -27.80
C HIS A 149 3.35 -8.04 -28.68
N ASP A 150 2.56 -8.31 -29.72
CA ASP A 150 2.85 -9.34 -30.73
C ASP A 150 4.19 -9.02 -31.42
N GLY A 151 5.18 -9.90 -31.28
CA GLY A 151 6.42 -9.86 -32.06
C GLY A 151 7.68 -9.36 -31.35
N GLN A 152 7.65 -9.09 -30.04
CA GLN A 152 8.88 -8.79 -29.28
C GLN A 152 9.25 -9.97 -28.38
N SER A 153 10.02 -10.89 -28.95
CA SER A 153 10.64 -12.06 -28.30
C SER A 153 11.81 -11.65 -27.39
N ASP A 154 11.59 -10.73 -26.45
CA ASP A 154 12.62 -10.37 -25.49
C ASP A 154 12.40 -11.17 -24.20
N LEU A 155 13.41 -11.95 -23.85
CA LEU A 155 13.55 -12.74 -22.62
C LEU A 155 13.41 -11.91 -21.32
N ASN A 156 13.35 -10.58 -21.44
CA ASN A 156 12.83 -9.64 -20.44
C ASN A 156 11.33 -9.43 -20.63
N ALA A 157 10.55 -10.51 -20.66
CA ALA A 157 9.12 -10.46 -20.93
C ALA A 157 8.45 -9.48 -19.94
N LYS A 158 8.11 -8.31 -20.50
CA LYS A 158 7.46 -7.15 -19.88
C LYS A 158 6.59 -7.59 -18.71
N GLN A 159 7.00 -7.22 -17.49
CA GLN A 159 6.26 -7.51 -16.27
C GLN A 159 4.89 -6.84 -16.41
N ARG A 160 3.88 -7.67 -16.68
CA ARG A 160 2.49 -7.23 -16.83
C ARG A 160 1.82 -7.45 -15.49
N TRP A 161 1.07 -6.46 -15.03
CA TRP A 161 0.34 -6.57 -13.76
C TRP A 161 -1.08 -7.13 -13.96
N LYS A 162 -1.69 -6.93 -15.14
CA LYS A 162 -3.06 -7.36 -15.44
C LYS A 162 -3.10 -8.63 -16.29
N PHE A 163 -3.72 -9.68 -15.78
CA PHE A 163 -3.91 -10.97 -16.45
C PHE A 163 -5.39 -11.21 -16.72
N ASN A 164 -5.73 -11.85 -17.85
CA ASN A 164 -7.10 -12.27 -18.14
C ASN A 164 -7.45 -13.60 -17.48
N GLY A 165 -6.46 -14.47 -17.28
CA GLY A 165 -6.62 -15.75 -16.60
C GLY A 165 -6.77 -15.58 -15.08
N PRO A 166 -7.53 -16.45 -14.41
CA PRO A 166 -7.62 -16.43 -12.96
C PRO A 166 -6.33 -16.92 -12.32
N TRP A 167 -6.12 -16.54 -11.06
CA TRP A 167 -5.05 -17.11 -10.26
C TRP A 167 -5.48 -18.44 -9.64
N ILE A 168 -5.06 -19.55 -10.25
CA ILE A 168 -5.53 -20.91 -9.90
C ILE A 168 -5.23 -21.27 -8.43
N ALA A 169 -4.07 -20.89 -7.90
CA ALA A 169 -3.66 -21.29 -6.55
C ALA A 169 -4.53 -20.69 -5.43
N GLY A 170 -5.22 -19.57 -5.68
CA GLY A 170 -6.13 -18.94 -4.72
C GLY A 170 -7.61 -19.23 -4.92
N MET A 171 -7.97 -19.97 -5.97
CA MET A 171 -9.36 -20.31 -6.21
C MET A 171 -9.84 -21.37 -5.22
N GLN A 172 -11.11 -21.25 -4.81
CA GLN A 172 -11.77 -22.31 -4.07
C GLN A 172 -12.02 -23.53 -4.98
N GLU A 173 -12.09 -24.72 -4.38
CA GLU A 173 -12.28 -25.98 -5.12
C GLU A 173 -13.51 -25.94 -6.04
N GLY A 174 -14.65 -25.43 -5.55
CA GLY A 174 -15.86 -25.31 -6.36
C GLY A 174 -15.73 -24.33 -7.54
N ASP A 175 -15.03 -23.22 -7.35
CA ASP A 175 -14.78 -22.26 -8.43
C ASP A 175 -13.82 -22.86 -9.47
N PHE A 176 -12.85 -23.66 -9.01
CA PHE A 176 -11.91 -24.36 -9.87
C PHE A 176 -12.63 -25.39 -10.74
N ASP A 177 -13.52 -26.19 -10.16
CA ASP A 177 -14.32 -27.16 -10.91
C ASP A 177 -15.18 -26.48 -11.99
N LEU A 178 -15.87 -25.39 -11.62
CA LEU A 178 -16.64 -24.59 -12.59
C LEU A 178 -15.77 -24.04 -13.72
N TYR A 179 -14.57 -23.55 -13.39
CA TYR A 179 -13.62 -23.05 -14.37
C TYR A 179 -13.12 -24.16 -15.30
N THR A 180 -12.79 -25.34 -14.78
CA THR A 180 -12.36 -26.48 -15.63
C THR A 180 -13.46 -26.95 -16.59
N HIS A 181 -14.73 -26.94 -16.16
CA HIS A 181 -15.88 -27.21 -17.03
C HIS A 181 -16.00 -26.18 -18.16
N GLN A 182 -15.80 -24.90 -17.86
CA GLN A 182 -15.77 -23.85 -18.89
C GLN A 182 -14.59 -24.04 -19.86
N LEU A 183 -13.41 -24.44 -19.37
CA LEU A 183 -12.23 -24.70 -20.20
C LEU A 183 -12.43 -25.86 -21.17
N ALA A 184 -13.23 -26.85 -20.82
CA ALA A 184 -13.50 -27.99 -21.69
C ALA A 184 -14.10 -27.55 -23.05
N SER A 185 -14.84 -26.44 -23.09
CA SER A 185 -15.40 -25.87 -24.32
C SER A 185 -14.34 -25.23 -25.24
N ARG A 186 -13.20 -24.79 -24.68
CA ARG A 186 -12.13 -24.06 -25.40
C ARG A 186 -11.07 -24.97 -26.02
N LYS A 187 -11.25 -26.30 -25.99
CA LYS A 187 -10.31 -27.27 -26.58
C LYS A 187 -10.06 -27.05 -28.07
N GLY A 188 -11.06 -26.57 -28.83
CA GLY A 188 -10.91 -26.26 -30.25
C GLY A 188 -9.93 -25.10 -30.49
N GLU A 189 -10.06 -24.03 -29.70
CA GLU A 189 -9.16 -22.87 -29.73
C GLU A 189 -7.73 -23.27 -29.36
N TRP A 190 -7.59 -24.12 -28.33
CA TRP A 190 -6.29 -24.65 -27.92
C TRP A 190 -5.57 -25.39 -29.05
N LYS A 191 -6.27 -26.25 -29.79
CA LYS A 191 -5.67 -26.96 -30.93
C LYS A 191 -5.19 -25.99 -32.01
N GLN A 192 -5.96 -24.94 -32.30
CA GLN A 192 -5.55 -23.91 -33.27
C GLN A 192 -4.33 -23.12 -32.78
N PHE A 193 -4.30 -22.77 -31.49
CA PHE A 193 -3.15 -22.13 -30.85
C PHE A 193 -1.90 -23.01 -30.94
N LEU A 194 -1.99 -24.29 -30.59
CA LEU A 194 -0.89 -25.24 -30.73
C LEU A 194 -0.40 -25.36 -32.17
N ARG A 195 -1.29 -25.42 -33.16
CA ARG A 195 -0.89 -25.41 -34.58
C ARG A 195 -0.05 -24.18 -34.90
N SER A 196 -0.47 -22.99 -34.46
CA SER A 196 0.29 -21.76 -34.69
C SER A 196 1.67 -21.77 -34.02
N GLN A 197 1.77 -22.32 -32.82
CA GLN A 197 3.02 -22.43 -32.06
C GLN A 197 3.99 -23.45 -32.69
N VAL A 198 3.50 -24.61 -33.11
CA VAL A 198 4.33 -25.61 -33.82
C VAL A 198 4.85 -25.04 -35.15
N VAL A 199 4.04 -24.29 -35.89
CA VAL A 199 4.48 -23.59 -37.10
C VAL A 199 5.56 -22.56 -36.76
N GLU A 200 5.38 -21.77 -35.70
CA GLU A 200 6.36 -20.79 -35.25
C GLU A 200 7.69 -21.44 -34.83
N GLN A 201 7.64 -22.57 -34.12
CA GLN A 201 8.82 -23.35 -33.76
C GLN A 201 9.55 -23.88 -34.99
N ARG A 202 8.85 -24.55 -35.91
CA ARG A 202 9.43 -25.05 -37.18
C ARG A 202 10.04 -23.91 -38.00
N LEU A 203 9.37 -22.77 -38.03
CA LEU A 203 9.85 -21.58 -38.73
C LEU A 203 11.09 -20.97 -38.07
N SER A 204 11.17 -20.99 -36.73
CA SER A 204 12.36 -20.57 -35.98
C SER A 204 13.56 -21.49 -36.26
N GLU A 205 13.36 -22.80 -36.32
CA GLU A 205 14.40 -23.77 -36.67
C GLU A 205 14.87 -23.59 -38.12
N ARG A 206 13.93 -23.38 -39.06
CA ARG A 206 14.26 -23.09 -40.46
C ARG A 206 15.05 -21.79 -40.62
N ARG A 207 14.69 -20.74 -39.85
CA ARG A 207 15.46 -19.49 -39.79
C ARG A 207 16.87 -19.71 -39.24
N ARG A 208 17.02 -20.51 -38.19
CA ARG A 208 18.33 -20.85 -37.61
C ARG A 208 19.20 -21.57 -38.63
N MET A 209 18.65 -22.59 -39.32
CA MET A 209 19.37 -23.30 -40.37
C MET A 209 19.76 -22.39 -41.53
N ALA A 210 18.85 -21.51 -41.99
CA ALA A 210 19.15 -20.54 -43.04
C ALA A 210 20.29 -19.58 -42.64
N GLN A 211 20.33 -19.13 -41.39
CA GLN A 211 21.42 -18.32 -40.87
C GLN A 211 22.75 -19.08 -40.84
N GLU A 212 22.75 -20.34 -40.41
CA GLU A 212 23.94 -21.21 -40.41
C GLU A 212 24.46 -21.47 -41.84
N THR A 213 23.58 -21.56 -42.83
CA THR A 213 23.94 -21.73 -44.25
C THR A 213 24.20 -20.41 -44.97
N GLY A 214 24.00 -19.26 -44.32
CA GLY A 214 24.23 -17.92 -44.88
C GLY A 214 23.13 -17.39 -45.82
N GLU A 215 21.94 -17.99 -45.80
CA GLU A 215 20.78 -17.58 -46.59
C GLU A 215 19.91 -16.56 -45.83
N ILE A 216 19.56 -15.44 -46.49
CA ILE A 216 18.71 -14.40 -45.91
C ILE A 216 17.28 -14.61 -46.40
N LEU A 217 16.39 -15.08 -45.53
CA LEU A 217 14.97 -15.28 -45.84
C LEU A 217 14.25 -13.93 -45.94
N SER A 218 13.57 -13.68 -47.07
CA SER A 218 12.74 -12.48 -47.23
C SER A 218 11.41 -12.60 -46.46
N LEU A 219 10.73 -11.48 -46.21
CA LEU A 219 9.40 -11.47 -45.59
C LEU A 219 8.34 -12.26 -46.38
N GLN A 220 8.48 -12.34 -47.71
CA GLN A 220 7.58 -13.11 -48.56
C GLN A 220 7.84 -14.62 -48.44
N ASP A 221 9.10 -15.01 -48.30
CA ASP A 221 9.48 -16.42 -48.11
C ASP A 221 9.02 -16.93 -46.74
N ILE A 222 9.10 -16.09 -45.70
CA ILE A 222 8.58 -16.39 -44.36
C ILE A 222 7.06 -16.64 -44.39
N ALA A 223 6.31 -15.88 -45.20
CA ALA A 223 4.87 -16.09 -45.35
C ALA A 223 4.55 -17.40 -46.06
N ARG A 224 5.28 -17.74 -47.15
CA ARG A 224 5.13 -19.02 -47.85
C ARG A 224 5.47 -20.22 -46.97
N LEU A 225 6.59 -20.14 -46.24
CA LEU A 225 7.00 -21.18 -45.30
C LEU A 225 5.96 -21.41 -44.19
N ARG A 226 5.24 -20.37 -43.77
CA ARG A 226 4.15 -20.49 -42.79
C ARG A 226 3.02 -21.38 -43.29
N ASP A 227 2.64 -21.23 -44.55
CA ASP A 227 1.57 -22.01 -45.17
C ASP A 227 2.04 -23.46 -45.47
N GLU A 228 3.30 -23.64 -45.87
CA GLU A 228 3.89 -24.96 -46.13
C GLU A 228 4.10 -25.80 -44.87
N LEU A 229 4.41 -25.18 -43.73
CA LEU A 229 4.76 -25.86 -42.48
C LEU A 229 3.55 -26.22 -41.61
N LEU A 230 2.32 -26.01 -42.09
CA LEU A 230 1.09 -26.33 -41.36
C LEU A 230 1.04 -27.82 -41.00
N PRO A 231 1.03 -28.18 -39.70
CA PRO A 231 1.04 -29.58 -39.28
C PRO A 231 -0.31 -30.25 -39.58
N ASN A 232 -0.25 -31.51 -39.99
CA ASN A 232 -1.43 -32.37 -40.06
C ASN A 232 -1.93 -32.71 -38.65
N ASP A 233 -3.18 -33.13 -38.51
CA ASP A 233 -3.80 -33.43 -37.21
C ASP A 233 -3.06 -34.55 -36.45
N ALA A 234 -2.56 -35.56 -37.16
CA ALA A 234 -1.76 -36.65 -36.57
C ALA A 234 -0.40 -36.14 -36.03
N GLU A 235 0.25 -35.21 -36.72
CA GLU A 235 1.52 -34.62 -36.28
C GLU A 235 1.33 -33.72 -35.06
N LEU A 236 0.18 -33.04 -34.97
CA LEU A 236 -0.18 -32.23 -33.83
C LEU A 236 -0.37 -33.09 -32.57
N GLU A 237 -1.02 -34.24 -32.70
CA GLU A 237 -1.20 -35.20 -31.60
C GLU A 237 0.13 -35.80 -31.13
N GLU A 238 1.06 -36.08 -32.05
CA GLU A 238 2.40 -36.55 -31.70
C GLU A 238 3.21 -35.47 -30.96
N ALA A 239 3.13 -34.21 -31.41
CA ALA A 239 3.75 -33.08 -30.73
C ALA A 239 3.18 -32.91 -29.31
N GLU A 240 1.85 -32.98 -29.15
CA GLU A 240 1.19 -32.93 -27.84
C GLU A 240 1.64 -34.08 -26.93
N LYS A 241 1.74 -35.30 -27.47
CA LYS A 241 2.22 -36.47 -26.73
C LYS A 241 3.66 -36.28 -26.26
N LYS A 242 4.56 -35.81 -27.14
CA LYS A 242 5.96 -35.53 -26.81
C LYS A 242 6.07 -34.52 -25.66
N MET A 243 5.26 -33.46 -25.69
CA MET A 243 5.22 -32.46 -24.63
C MET A 243 4.67 -33.03 -23.31
N ARG A 244 3.67 -33.93 -23.36
CA ARG A 244 3.16 -34.64 -22.17
C ARG A 244 4.19 -35.59 -21.58
N ASP A 245 4.93 -36.32 -22.39
CA ASP A 245 5.96 -37.27 -21.93
C ASP A 245 7.16 -36.53 -21.31
N ALA A 246 7.40 -35.26 -21.68
CA ALA A 246 8.40 -34.41 -21.06
C ALA A 246 7.98 -33.86 -19.68
N TYR A 247 6.68 -33.69 -19.43
CA TYR A 247 6.15 -33.09 -18.20
C TYR A 247 6.62 -33.77 -16.90
N PRO A 248 6.67 -35.12 -16.77
CA PRO A 248 7.17 -35.78 -15.55
C PRO A 248 8.63 -35.45 -15.21
N ARG A 249 9.44 -35.04 -16.20
CA ARG A 249 10.84 -34.65 -15.98
C ARG A 249 10.95 -33.17 -15.59
N ASP A 250 10.24 -32.31 -16.31
CA ASP A 250 10.44 -30.85 -16.25
C ASP A 250 9.41 -30.14 -15.34
N GLY A 251 8.30 -30.80 -15.00
CA GLY A 251 7.26 -30.26 -14.12
C GLY A 251 6.63 -28.96 -14.59
N LEU A 252 6.57 -27.96 -13.70
CA LEU A 252 6.02 -26.63 -13.98
C LEU A 252 6.88 -25.79 -14.94
N SER A 253 8.12 -26.22 -15.19
CA SER A 253 9.00 -25.60 -16.19
C SER A 253 8.82 -26.19 -17.59
N SER A 254 7.98 -27.21 -17.75
CA SER A 254 7.72 -27.84 -19.04
C SER A 254 7.16 -26.85 -20.05
N GLU A 255 7.51 -27.06 -21.31
CA GLU A 255 7.02 -26.30 -22.45
C GLU A 255 5.49 -26.29 -22.50
N LEU A 256 4.86 -27.44 -22.23
CA LEU A 256 3.41 -27.58 -22.15
C LEU A 256 2.79 -26.62 -21.13
N THR A 257 3.36 -26.54 -19.93
CA THR A 257 2.86 -25.65 -18.88
C THR A 257 3.00 -24.19 -19.30
N SER A 258 4.12 -23.85 -19.96
CA SER A 258 4.35 -22.49 -20.45
C SER A 258 3.35 -22.09 -21.54
N LEU A 259 3.02 -23.00 -22.46
CA LEU A 259 2.04 -22.78 -23.53
C LEU A 259 0.62 -22.71 -22.99
N ILE A 260 0.27 -23.57 -22.01
CA ILE A 260 -1.02 -23.50 -21.31
C ILE A 260 -1.15 -22.17 -20.57
N ALA A 261 -0.11 -21.73 -19.86
CA ALA A 261 -0.10 -20.45 -19.15
C ALA A 261 -0.24 -19.26 -20.11
N GLN A 262 0.38 -19.32 -21.29
CA GLN A 262 0.24 -18.31 -22.34
C GLN A 262 -1.17 -18.29 -22.94
N PHE A 263 -1.75 -19.46 -23.26
CA PHE A 263 -3.08 -19.58 -23.86
C PHE A 263 -4.21 -19.15 -22.91
N LEU A 264 -4.09 -19.53 -21.64
CA LEU A 264 -5.04 -19.16 -20.60
C LEU A 264 -4.73 -17.80 -19.96
N ASP A 265 -3.63 -17.16 -20.37
CA ASP A 265 -3.18 -15.88 -19.87
C ASP A 265 -3.02 -15.84 -18.33
N LEU A 266 -2.46 -16.91 -17.76
CA LEU A 266 -2.34 -17.11 -16.32
C LEU A 266 -1.20 -16.27 -15.72
N PRO A 267 -1.37 -15.72 -14.50
CA PRO A 267 -0.28 -15.13 -13.73
C PRO A 267 0.81 -16.18 -13.43
N ALA A 268 2.07 -15.74 -13.37
CA ALA A 268 3.25 -16.60 -13.46
C ALA A 268 3.22 -17.84 -12.54
N VAL A 269 3.06 -19.01 -13.16
CA VAL A 269 3.38 -20.33 -12.58
C VAL A 269 4.87 -20.68 -12.86
N ARG A 270 5.68 -19.69 -13.28
CA ARG A 270 7.08 -19.91 -13.62
C ARG A 270 7.92 -19.87 -12.34
N PRO A 271 8.50 -20.99 -11.88
CA PRO A 271 9.65 -20.88 -10.99
C PRO A 271 10.74 -20.15 -11.78
N ASP A 272 11.36 -19.14 -11.16
CA ASP A 272 12.53 -18.47 -11.72
C ASP A 272 13.51 -19.53 -12.23
N THR A 273 13.88 -19.43 -13.50
CA THR A 273 14.85 -20.33 -14.16
C THR A 273 16.28 -20.04 -13.70
N THR A 274 16.49 -19.78 -12.41
CA THR A 274 17.82 -19.72 -11.81
C THR A 274 18.27 -21.13 -11.48
N ASP A 275 18.85 -21.82 -12.47
CA ASP A 275 19.83 -22.95 -12.43
C ASP A 275 19.71 -24.09 -11.40
N TYR A 276 18.67 -24.15 -10.58
CA TYR A 276 18.44 -25.19 -9.59
C TYR A 276 17.00 -25.64 -9.70
N GLN A 277 16.79 -26.75 -10.41
CA GLN A 277 15.55 -27.50 -10.31
C GLN A 277 15.62 -28.38 -9.07
N PRO A 278 14.90 -28.07 -7.97
CA PRO A 278 14.75 -29.06 -6.92
C PRO A 278 13.89 -30.19 -7.46
N SER A 279 14.46 -31.39 -7.52
CA SER A 279 13.73 -32.63 -7.79
C SER A 279 12.41 -32.68 -7.00
N MET A 280 11.32 -33.10 -7.65
CA MET A 280 9.96 -33.18 -7.11
C MET A 280 9.80 -34.03 -5.83
N LYS A 281 10.84 -34.75 -5.39
CA LYS A 281 10.83 -35.58 -4.18
C LYS A 281 11.45 -34.90 -2.96
N THR A 282 11.95 -33.68 -3.10
CA THR A 282 12.77 -33.04 -2.06
C THR A 282 11.97 -32.07 -1.20
N SER A 283 12.33 -31.99 0.09
CA SER A 283 11.87 -31.01 1.08
C SER A 283 11.74 -29.57 0.52
N GLN A 284 12.57 -29.21 -0.46
CA GLN A 284 12.56 -27.90 -1.11
C GLN A 284 11.33 -27.63 -2.01
N PHE A 285 10.68 -28.63 -2.61
CA PHE A 285 9.39 -28.43 -3.29
C PHE A 285 8.29 -28.13 -2.27
N ARG A 286 8.35 -28.72 -1.07
CA ARG A 286 7.46 -28.35 0.05
C ARG A 286 7.76 -26.92 0.52
N THR A 287 9.01 -26.46 0.49
CA THR A 287 9.38 -25.07 0.79
C THR A 287 8.89 -24.10 -0.29
N LEU A 288 9.04 -24.42 -1.58
CA LEU A 288 8.51 -23.63 -2.71
C LEU A 288 6.98 -23.58 -2.70
N MET A 289 6.33 -24.73 -2.52
CA MET A 289 4.89 -24.78 -2.32
C MET A 289 4.47 -24.06 -1.04
N SER A 290 5.27 -24.03 0.03
CA SER A 290 4.96 -23.18 1.21
C SER A 290 5.17 -21.69 0.94
N THR A 291 5.99 -21.32 -0.04
CA THR A 291 6.07 -19.94 -0.57
C THR A 291 4.96 -19.63 -1.57
N PHE A 292 4.19 -20.62 -2.03
CA PHE A 292 2.94 -20.40 -2.79
C PHE A 292 1.67 -20.58 -1.93
N ASN A 293 1.71 -21.41 -0.87
CA ASN A 293 0.57 -21.90 -0.08
C ASN A 293 0.63 -21.56 1.43
N PHE A 294 1.46 -20.61 1.88
CA PHE A 294 1.40 -20.16 3.27
C PHE A 294 1.43 -18.64 3.35
N GLU A 295 0.42 -18.10 4.04
CA GLU A 295 0.14 -16.75 4.57
C GLU A 295 1.22 -15.64 4.54
N GLY A 296 2.50 -15.96 4.44
CA GLY A 296 3.64 -15.04 4.40
C GLY A 296 4.08 -14.57 3.00
N SER A 297 3.59 -15.16 1.91
CA SER A 297 3.93 -14.74 0.54
C SER A 297 2.76 -14.14 -0.25
N LYS A 298 1.88 -13.39 0.44
CA LYS A 298 0.87 -12.49 -0.17
C LYS A 298 1.47 -11.39 -1.11
N GLU A 299 2.76 -11.48 -1.43
CA GLU A 299 3.51 -10.57 -2.31
C GLU A 299 3.70 -11.15 -3.73
N SER A 300 3.42 -12.44 -3.96
CA SER A 300 3.56 -13.09 -5.27
C SER A 300 2.26 -13.19 -6.09
N LEU A 301 1.14 -12.73 -5.52
CA LEU A 301 -0.13 -12.73 -6.24
C LEU A 301 -0.19 -11.59 -7.27
N PRO A 302 -0.83 -11.80 -8.43
CA PRO A 302 -1.15 -10.68 -9.31
C PRO A 302 -2.09 -9.71 -8.57
N PRO A 303 -1.83 -8.40 -8.64
CA PRO A 303 -2.68 -7.42 -7.98
C PRO A 303 -4.07 -7.40 -8.65
N SER A 304 -5.14 -7.32 -7.84
CA SER A 304 -6.53 -7.25 -8.34
C SER A 304 -6.84 -5.97 -9.12
N THR A 305 -6.06 -4.91 -8.87
CA THR A 305 -6.19 -3.59 -9.50
C THR A 305 -4.82 -3.10 -9.94
N HIS A 306 -4.76 -1.95 -10.61
CA HIS A 306 -3.48 -1.32 -10.95
C HIS A 306 -2.64 -1.14 -9.67
N PRO A 307 -1.31 -1.32 -9.68
CA PRO A 307 -0.49 -1.22 -8.46
C PRO A 307 -0.57 0.14 -7.73
N SER A 308 -1.03 1.21 -8.41
CA SER A 308 -1.34 2.50 -7.77
C SER A 308 -2.77 2.61 -7.20
N ALA A 309 -3.68 1.71 -7.58
CA ALA A 309 -5.12 1.75 -7.32
C ALA A 309 -5.81 3.09 -7.69
N GLY A 310 -5.16 3.97 -8.46
CA GLY A 310 -5.64 5.34 -8.71
C GLY A 310 -5.61 6.26 -7.49
N LEU A 311 -4.90 5.88 -6.42
CA LEU A 311 -4.81 6.66 -5.18
C LEU A 311 -3.79 7.81 -5.28
N SER A 312 -2.65 7.58 -5.93
CA SER A 312 -1.60 8.57 -6.18
C SER A 312 -0.92 8.33 -7.51
N TYR A 313 -0.53 9.42 -8.16
CA TYR A 313 0.16 9.43 -9.45
C TYR A 313 1.60 9.95 -9.32
N LEU A 314 2.10 10.13 -8.10
CA LEU A 314 3.47 10.53 -7.85
C LEU A 314 4.41 9.35 -8.11
N ARG A 315 5.45 9.58 -8.91
CA ARG A 315 6.42 8.54 -9.26
C ARG A 315 7.46 8.30 -8.17
N THR A 316 7.83 9.34 -7.42
CA THR A 316 8.90 9.30 -6.42
C THR A 316 8.65 10.29 -5.30
N GLU A 317 9.25 10.04 -4.14
CA GLU A 317 9.29 10.96 -3.00
C GLU A 317 10.58 11.78 -2.91
N ALA A 318 11.49 11.66 -3.89
CA ALA A 318 12.81 12.30 -3.93
C ALA A 318 12.77 13.82 -4.17
N ILE A 319 12.09 14.54 -3.27
CA ILE A 319 11.99 15.99 -3.21
C ILE A 319 12.41 16.45 -1.81
N MET A 320 12.95 17.67 -1.74
CA MET A 320 13.29 18.32 -0.48
C MET A 320 12.40 19.53 -0.27
N GLU A 321 11.70 19.58 0.86
CA GLU A 321 10.89 20.74 1.24
C GLU A 321 11.82 21.88 1.63
N ASN A 322 11.65 23.05 1.01
CA ASN A 322 12.41 24.23 1.36
C ASN A 322 11.64 25.04 2.42
N HIS A 323 12.11 25.01 3.66
CA HIS A 323 11.52 25.80 4.74
C HIS A 323 11.87 27.28 4.55
N PRO A 324 10.91 28.23 4.70
CA PRO A 324 11.17 29.65 4.45
C PRO A 324 12.34 30.25 5.23
N ILE A 325 12.55 29.80 6.48
CA ILE A 325 13.58 30.33 7.38
C ILE A 325 14.83 29.45 7.42
N HIS A 326 14.64 28.12 7.41
CA HIS A 326 15.72 27.16 7.69
C HIS A 326 16.30 26.53 6.42
N GLY A 327 15.74 26.86 5.26
CA GLY A 327 16.19 26.32 3.98
C GLY A 327 15.77 24.86 3.77
N PRO A 328 16.49 24.11 2.91
CA PRO A 328 16.11 22.76 2.51
C PRO A 328 16.18 21.79 3.69
N GLN A 329 15.06 21.12 3.96
CA GLN A 329 14.92 20.17 5.05
C GLN A 329 15.39 18.77 4.62
N ALA A 330 16.05 18.06 5.54
CA ALA A 330 16.50 16.68 5.31
C ALA A 330 15.35 15.66 5.30
N HIS A 331 14.28 15.96 6.06
CA HIS A 331 13.06 15.17 6.14
C HIS A 331 11.87 16.06 5.81
N ARG A 332 10.82 15.47 5.23
CA ARG A 332 9.53 16.17 5.05
C ARG A 332 8.91 16.50 6.39
N SER A 333 7.99 17.46 6.39
CA SER A 333 7.24 17.80 7.59
C SER A 333 6.55 16.54 8.19
N PRO A 334 6.73 16.26 9.50
CA PRO A 334 6.10 15.11 10.13
C PRO A 334 4.59 15.31 10.23
N ILE A 335 3.85 14.21 10.27
CA ILE A 335 2.40 14.19 10.37
C ILE A 335 1.99 13.53 11.69
N LEU A 336 0.94 14.06 12.31
CA LEU A 336 0.41 13.52 13.54
C LEU A 336 -0.45 12.28 13.26
N SER A 337 -0.10 11.17 13.91
CA SER A 337 -0.85 9.91 13.85
C SER A 337 -1.50 9.60 15.18
N ARG A 338 -2.56 8.78 15.16
CA ARG A 338 -3.20 8.25 16.37
C ARG A 338 -2.78 6.80 16.59
N VAL A 339 -2.54 6.41 17.84
CA VAL A 339 -2.32 5.00 18.18
C VAL A 339 -3.70 4.35 18.32
N VAL A 340 -4.05 3.48 17.37
CA VAL A 340 -5.34 2.76 17.36
C VAL A 340 -5.26 1.52 18.25
N ARG A 341 -4.12 0.82 18.19
CA ARG A 341 -3.88 -0.37 19.01
C ARG A 341 -2.45 -0.32 19.56
N PRO A 342 -2.26 -0.33 20.89
CA PRO A 342 -0.94 -0.35 21.48
C PRO A 342 -0.30 -1.75 21.34
N ARG A 343 1.03 -1.79 21.45
CA ARG A 343 1.83 -3.01 21.29
C ARG A 343 1.55 -4.06 22.37
N ASN A 344 1.32 -3.63 23.61
CA ASN A 344 1.06 -4.52 24.74
C ASN A 344 -0.44 -4.78 24.96
N ALA A 345 -1.28 -4.63 23.93
CA ALA A 345 -2.70 -4.96 24.04
C ALA A 345 -2.86 -6.46 24.38
N ALA A 346 -3.60 -6.76 25.44
CA ALA A 346 -3.76 -8.10 26.02
C ALA A 346 -4.35 -9.17 25.08
N THR A 347 -4.82 -8.80 23.89
CA THR A 347 -5.56 -9.65 22.96
C THR A 347 -5.01 -9.56 21.53
N GLY A 348 -3.94 -10.32 21.23
CA GLY A 348 -3.55 -10.67 19.85
C GLY A 348 -2.08 -11.09 19.68
N THR A 349 -1.79 -11.74 18.58
CA THR A 349 -0.46 -12.24 18.17
C THR A 349 0.44 -11.16 17.56
N ASP A 350 -0.11 -9.97 17.27
CA ASP A 350 0.61 -8.87 16.64
C ASP A 350 1.55 -8.17 17.64
N HIS A 351 2.85 -8.18 17.31
CA HIS A 351 3.91 -7.54 18.11
C HIS A 351 4.20 -6.08 17.74
N GLN A 352 3.33 -5.45 16.95
CA GLN A 352 3.47 -4.07 16.47
C GLN A 352 2.24 -3.25 16.89
N ALA A 353 2.47 -1.96 17.21
CA ALA A 353 1.37 -1.03 17.41
C ALA A 353 0.72 -0.68 16.06
N LYS A 354 -0.59 -0.42 16.05
CA LYS A 354 -1.31 0.06 14.87
C LYS A 354 -1.52 1.56 14.97
N LEU A 355 -1.11 2.29 13.93
CA LEU A 355 -1.16 3.74 13.83
C LEU A 355 -2.17 4.14 12.76
N GLY A 356 -3.02 5.12 13.06
CA GLY A 356 -3.92 5.78 12.11
C GLY A 356 -3.25 7.03 11.55
N VAL A 357 -2.86 6.99 10.28
CA VAL A 357 -2.16 8.06 9.55
C VAL A 357 -3.02 8.51 8.37
N GLY A 358 -3.51 9.74 8.40
CA GLY A 358 -4.28 10.30 7.27
C GLY A 358 -5.58 9.56 6.92
N GLY A 359 -6.13 8.72 7.82
CA GLY A 359 -7.29 7.86 7.56
C GLY A 359 -6.95 6.40 7.24
N ILE A 360 -5.66 6.05 7.13
CA ILE A 360 -5.19 4.70 6.83
C ILE A 360 -4.53 4.10 8.08
N VAL A 361 -4.74 2.81 8.30
CA VAL A 361 -4.14 2.07 9.40
C VAL A 361 -2.85 1.39 8.94
N THR A 362 -1.76 1.61 9.65
CA THR A 362 -0.45 1.01 9.38
C THR A 362 0.21 0.50 10.66
N ASN A 363 1.29 -0.27 10.53
CA ASN A 363 2.07 -0.78 11.64
C ASN A 363 3.19 0.21 12.02
N ASP A 364 3.45 0.34 13.32
CA ASP A 364 4.66 0.99 13.83
C ASP A 364 5.91 0.20 13.38
N PRO A 365 6.95 0.86 12.84
CA PRO A 365 8.19 0.20 12.41
C PRO A 365 8.92 -0.52 13.55
N ILE A 366 8.65 -0.16 14.81
CA ILE A 366 9.26 -0.81 15.98
C ILE A 366 8.40 -1.98 16.47
N THR A 367 8.95 -3.18 16.36
CA THR A 367 8.36 -4.44 16.85
C THR A 367 8.78 -4.75 18.29
N ALA A 368 7.95 -5.48 19.06
CA ALA A 368 8.23 -5.87 20.44
C ALA A 368 9.57 -6.62 20.61
N GLN A 369 9.93 -7.47 19.66
CA GLN A 369 11.15 -8.29 19.70
C GLN A 369 12.44 -7.48 19.52
N LEU A 370 12.39 -6.36 18.79
CA LEU A 370 13.54 -5.47 18.61
C LEU A 370 13.77 -4.56 19.84
N SER A 371 12.79 -4.52 20.75
CA SER A 371 12.91 -3.82 22.03
C SER A 371 13.53 -4.74 23.10
N THR A 372 14.71 -5.32 22.82
CA THR A 372 15.49 -6.12 23.80
C THR A 372 16.04 -5.30 24.96
N ARG A 373 15.66 -4.02 25.04
CA ARG A 373 15.67 -3.26 26.27
C ARG A 373 14.24 -2.75 26.47
N PRO A 374 13.45 -3.30 27.41
CA PRO A 374 12.55 -2.42 28.12
C PRO A 374 13.44 -1.28 28.59
N ALA A 375 13.16 -0.06 28.17
CA ALA A 375 13.66 1.05 28.94
C ALA A 375 12.97 0.93 30.30
N THR A 376 13.55 0.13 31.19
CA THR A 376 13.63 0.45 32.61
C THR A 376 14.49 1.72 32.76
N ARG A 377 14.16 2.78 31.99
CA ARG A 377 14.37 4.14 32.44
C ARG A 377 13.39 4.26 33.59
N GLY A 378 13.95 4.32 34.79
CA GLY A 378 13.20 4.17 36.03
C GLY A 378 11.91 4.98 36.02
N LEU A 379 10.86 4.37 36.53
CA LEU A 379 9.52 4.91 36.78
C LEU A 379 9.49 6.23 37.61
N ASN A 380 10.64 6.83 37.91
CA ASN A 380 10.76 7.81 38.99
C ASN A 380 11.27 9.19 38.55
N ASN A 381 11.37 9.53 37.26
CA ASN A 381 11.90 10.86 36.88
C ASN A 381 11.58 11.36 35.46
N GLN A 382 10.47 10.92 34.87
CA GLN A 382 9.91 11.58 33.70
C GLN A 382 8.74 12.44 34.18
N SER A 383 8.80 13.74 33.87
CA SER A 383 7.65 14.62 34.05
C SER A 383 6.48 14.04 33.25
N PRO A 384 5.25 13.99 33.79
CA PRO A 384 4.06 13.45 33.11
C PRO A 384 3.67 14.16 31.79
N ASN A 385 4.46 15.16 31.37
CA ASN A 385 4.29 15.99 30.18
C ASN A 385 5.35 15.76 29.11
N ASP A 386 6.31 14.83 29.30
CA ASP A 386 7.36 14.59 28.30
C ASP A 386 6.88 13.65 27.18
N PHE A 387 7.08 14.04 25.92
CA PHE A 387 6.67 13.24 24.77
C PHE A 387 7.56 12.00 24.61
N ASP A 388 7.05 10.82 24.94
CA ASP A 388 7.73 9.54 24.68
C ASP A 388 6.94 8.68 23.66
N PRO A 389 7.35 8.65 22.38
CA PRO A 389 6.68 7.86 21.36
C PRO A 389 6.74 6.34 21.64
N ASN A 390 7.68 5.85 22.46
CA ASN A 390 7.71 4.43 22.84
C ASN A 390 6.63 4.08 23.85
N ALA A 391 6.46 4.92 24.88
CA ALA A 391 5.44 4.74 25.91
C ALA A 391 4.04 4.84 25.30
N MET A 392 3.83 5.83 24.42
CA MET A 392 2.54 6.04 23.74
C MET A 392 2.18 4.87 22.80
N ALA A 393 3.16 4.22 22.20
CA ALA A 393 2.93 3.05 21.35
C ALA A 393 2.78 1.73 22.15
N SER A 394 3.32 1.65 23.38
CA SER A 394 3.32 0.42 24.17
C SER A 394 2.04 0.22 24.97
N THR A 395 1.51 1.29 25.58
CA THR A 395 0.34 1.27 26.46
C THR A 395 -0.59 2.43 26.15
N LEU A 396 -1.90 2.19 26.18
CA LEU A 396 -2.90 3.25 26.00
C LEU A 396 -2.99 4.08 27.28
N ASP A 397 -2.86 5.40 27.15
CA ASP A 397 -3.16 6.33 28.25
C ASP A 397 -4.66 6.67 28.20
N LEU A 398 -5.38 6.34 29.26
CA LEU A 398 -6.82 6.56 29.36
C LEU A 398 -7.15 8.00 29.79
N ASP A 399 -6.23 8.66 30.48
CA ASP A 399 -6.42 10.02 30.99
C ASP A 399 -6.12 11.07 29.91
N LEU A 400 -5.56 10.64 28.77
CA LEU A 400 -5.22 11.50 27.65
C LEU A 400 -6.45 11.75 26.75
N PRO A 401 -7.04 12.95 26.75
CA PRO A 401 -8.20 13.27 25.93
C PRO A 401 -7.92 13.14 24.43
N GLY A 402 -8.73 12.34 23.74
CA GLY A 402 -8.52 12.05 22.32
C GLY A 402 -7.46 10.98 22.03
N GLY A 403 -6.88 10.39 23.08
CA GLY A 403 -6.00 9.22 23.05
C GLY A 403 -4.57 9.52 22.61
N ASN A 404 -3.75 8.47 22.63
CA ASN A 404 -2.33 8.56 22.28
C ASN A 404 -2.12 9.01 20.83
N LYS A 405 -1.30 10.04 20.64
CA LYS A 405 -0.88 10.55 19.33
C LYS A 405 0.64 10.57 19.22
N MET A 406 1.17 10.37 18.03
CA MET A 406 2.60 10.45 17.79
C MET A 406 2.93 10.96 16.39
N TRP A 407 4.03 11.70 16.28
CA TRP A 407 4.54 12.20 15.01
C TRP A 407 5.21 11.08 14.21
N VAL A 408 4.89 11.00 12.92
CA VAL A 408 5.42 10.01 11.98
C VAL A 408 5.78 10.67 10.65
N HIS A 409 6.71 10.06 9.93
CA HIS A 409 7.04 10.37 8.55
C HIS A 409 6.54 9.24 7.64
N PRO A 410 5.45 9.43 6.89
CA PRO A 410 5.11 8.50 5.82
C PRO A 410 6.16 8.60 4.71
N ARG A 411 6.61 7.44 4.21
CA ARG A 411 7.64 7.36 3.16
C ARG A 411 6.99 7.08 1.80
N HIS A 412 6.64 5.83 1.60
CA HIS A 412 5.95 5.33 0.42
C HIS A 412 4.88 4.35 0.83
N ALA A 413 4.04 3.98 -0.12
CA ALA A 413 3.08 2.91 0.06
C ALA A 413 3.11 1.92 -1.08
N ALA A 414 2.55 0.75 -0.82
CA ALA A 414 2.27 -0.26 -1.82
C ALA A 414 0.81 -0.70 -1.69
N ILE A 415 0.24 -1.23 -2.78
CA ILE A 415 -1.11 -1.80 -2.79
C ILE A 415 -0.99 -3.31 -2.77
N ASP A 416 -1.68 -3.93 -1.82
CA ASP A 416 -1.77 -5.38 -1.72
C ASP A 416 -2.65 -5.96 -2.81
N GLN A 417 -2.52 -7.26 -3.02
CA GLN A 417 -3.39 -8.06 -3.90
C GLN A 417 -4.89 -7.81 -3.68
N ASP A 418 -5.32 -7.62 -2.42
CA ASP A 418 -6.72 -7.39 -2.04
C ASP A 418 -7.15 -5.92 -2.19
N GLY A 419 -6.29 -5.06 -2.74
CA GLY A 419 -6.53 -3.62 -2.88
C GLY A 419 -6.36 -2.83 -1.58
N ARG A 420 -5.73 -3.41 -0.54
CA ARG A 420 -5.43 -2.71 0.71
C ARG A 420 -4.16 -1.89 0.59
N ILE A 421 -4.12 -0.75 1.27
CA ILE A 421 -2.97 0.14 1.25
C ILE A 421 -2.00 -0.26 2.37
N ARG A 422 -0.77 -0.67 2.00
CA ARG A 422 0.35 -0.82 2.93
C ARG A 422 1.19 0.44 2.93
N LEU A 423 0.98 1.27 3.94
CA LEU A 423 1.75 2.49 4.12
C LEU A 423 3.00 2.23 4.96
N THR A 424 4.19 2.49 4.42
CA THR A 424 5.45 2.43 5.17
C THR A 424 5.65 3.75 5.92
N VAL A 425 5.78 3.67 7.24
CA VAL A 425 6.00 4.84 8.11
C VAL A 425 7.27 4.71 8.92
N GLU A 426 7.94 5.84 9.11
CA GLU A 426 9.02 6.02 10.07
C GLU A 426 8.55 6.89 11.24
N ARG A 427 9.18 6.75 12.40
CA ARG A 427 8.89 7.65 13.53
C ARG A 427 9.42 9.05 13.24
N GLY A 428 8.67 10.06 13.70
CA GLY A 428 9.04 11.46 13.59
C GLY A 428 10.42 11.71 14.17
N ARG A 429 11.26 12.46 13.45
CA ARG A 429 12.55 12.91 13.97
C ARG A 429 12.35 14.15 14.83
N ASP A 430 13.00 14.18 15.99
CA ASP A 430 12.94 15.29 16.94
C ASP A 430 13.20 16.66 16.29
N GLU A 431 14.19 16.73 15.40
CA GLU A 431 14.52 17.95 14.64
C GLU A 431 13.39 18.40 13.71
N ALA A 432 12.77 17.47 12.99
CA ALA A 432 11.67 17.78 12.09
C ALA A 432 10.39 18.17 12.85
N ILE A 433 10.17 17.58 14.03
CA ILE A 433 9.07 17.93 14.93
C ILE A 433 9.26 19.35 15.48
N ALA A 434 10.46 19.68 15.93
CA ALA A 434 10.76 21.01 16.44
C ALA A 434 10.63 22.09 15.36
N VAL A 435 11.09 21.84 14.13
CA VAL A 435 10.87 22.76 13.00
C VAL A 435 9.38 22.91 12.71
N LYS A 436 8.61 21.82 12.70
CA LYS A 436 7.15 21.87 12.48
C LYS A 436 6.41 22.67 13.55
N ARG A 437 6.90 22.66 14.79
CA ARG A 437 6.36 23.40 15.94
C ARG A 437 6.96 24.78 16.15
N ASP A 438 7.90 25.18 15.30
CA ASP A 438 8.69 26.42 15.47
C ASP A 438 9.41 26.52 16.83
N ASN A 439 9.74 25.36 17.44
CA ASN A 439 10.45 25.26 18.73
C ASN A 439 11.87 24.70 18.53
N VAL A 440 12.65 25.37 17.67
CA VAL A 440 13.98 24.89 17.25
C VAL A 440 15.09 25.27 18.24
N GLN A 441 14.85 26.25 19.11
CA GLN A 441 15.83 26.77 20.08
C GLN A 441 16.38 25.68 20.99
N HIS A 442 15.50 24.83 21.54
CA HIS A 442 15.90 23.76 22.45
C HIS A 442 16.86 22.74 21.78
N ILE A 443 16.72 22.54 20.47
CA ILE A 443 17.62 21.66 19.70
C ILE A 443 18.95 22.33 19.41
N HIS A 444 18.94 23.61 19.06
CA HIS A 444 20.17 24.38 18.89
C HIS A 444 20.99 24.42 20.18
N ASP A 445 20.34 24.61 21.33
CA ASP A 445 20.98 24.61 22.64
C ASP A 445 21.51 23.23 23.01
N ALA A 446 20.76 22.15 22.77
CA ALA A 446 21.22 20.78 22.99
C ALA A 446 22.42 20.43 22.09
N ARG A 447 22.41 20.85 20.83
CA ARG A 447 23.53 20.65 19.89
C ARG A 447 24.75 21.48 20.30
N ALA A 448 24.55 22.73 20.73
CA ALA A 448 25.62 23.58 21.25
C ALA A 448 26.24 22.99 22.54
N ALA A 449 25.42 22.46 23.45
CA ALA A 449 25.88 21.78 24.66
C ALA A 449 26.67 20.50 24.36
N ALA A 450 26.20 19.68 23.41
CA ALA A 450 26.92 18.49 22.95
C ALA A 450 28.27 18.83 22.30
N THR A 451 28.32 19.93 21.56
CA THR A 451 29.55 20.43 20.94
C THR A 451 30.54 20.94 22.00
N ARG A 452 30.06 21.64 23.04
CA ARG A 452 30.89 22.09 24.18
C ARG A 452 31.45 20.93 25.01
N GLY A 453 30.71 19.82 25.14
CA GLY A 453 31.19 18.61 25.84
C GLY A 453 32.31 17.86 25.11
N SER A 454 32.48 18.07 23.80
CA SER A 454 33.54 17.44 22.99
C SER A 454 34.79 18.32 22.79
N LEU A 455 34.77 19.58 23.27
CA LEU A 455 35.83 20.57 23.00
C LEU A 455 37.00 20.56 23.99
N ALA A 456 37.16 19.50 24.79
CA ALA A 456 38.46 19.20 25.39
C ALA A 456 39.48 18.64 24.37
N ALA A 457 39.08 18.41 23.11
CA ALA A 457 40.01 18.02 22.04
C ALA A 457 39.72 18.78 20.73
N ARG A 458 40.60 19.76 20.45
CA ARG A 458 40.91 20.39 19.16
C ARG A 458 39.88 21.38 18.58
N SER A 459 40.32 22.64 18.54
CA SER A 459 39.75 23.77 17.81
C SER A 459 39.56 23.47 16.32
N SER A 460 38.31 23.45 15.88
CA SER A 460 37.94 23.66 14.47
C SER A 460 36.79 24.68 14.44
N PRO A 461 36.79 25.63 13.49
CA PRO A 461 35.79 26.69 13.42
C PRO A 461 34.38 26.12 13.19
N LEU A 462 33.39 26.77 13.79
CA LEU A 462 31.97 26.42 13.70
C LEU A 462 31.50 26.29 12.23
N PRO A 463 30.67 25.30 11.89
CA PRO A 463 30.17 25.13 10.53
C PRO A 463 29.25 26.29 10.11
N GLY A 464 29.43 26.79 8.87
CA GLY A 464 28.65 27.90 8.31
C GLY A 464 29.36 29.26 8.31
N THR A 465 30.64 29.32 8.66
CA THR A 465 31.48 30.52 8.46
C THR A 465 32.13 30.50 7.08
N ARG A 466 32.62 31.65 6.61
CA ARG A 466 33.32 31.79 5.30
C ARG A 466 34.50 30.83 5.14
N GLU A 467 35.08 30.38 6.26
CA GLU A 467 36.22 29.46 6.32
C GLU A 467 35.79 27.97 6.45
N SER A 468 34.50 27.68 6.63
CA SER A 468 33.91 26.33 6.77
C SER A 468 32.53 26.21 6.10
N PRO A 469 32.42 26.36 4.76
CA PRO A 469 31.16 26.20 4.04
C PRO A 469 30.64 24.76 4.19
N ASN A 470 29.37 24.66 4.56
CA ASN A 470 28.71 23.42 4.94
C ASN A 470 28.29 22.63 3.69
N PHE A 471 29.25 21.98 3.03
CA PHE A 471 28.93 20.96 2.02
C PHE A 471 28.60 19.67 2.76
N GLY A 472 27.34 19.24 2.67
CA GLY A 472 26.77 18.15 3.46
C GLY A 472 27.66 16.91 3.56
N ILE A 473 28.25 16.70 4.74
CA ILE A 473 28.89 15.44 5.10
C ILE A 473 27.81 14.54 5.68
N ALA A 474 27.37 13.56 4.89
CA ALA A 474 26.61 12.43 5.39
C ALA A 474 27.46 11.72 6.45
N THR A 475 26.99 11.70 7.70
CA THR A 475 27.66 10.96 8.77
C THR A 475 27.55 9.46 8.48
N ARG A 476 28.65 8.87 7.97
CA ARG A 476 28.88 7.43 8.06
C ARG A 476 28.93 7.06 9.55
N ARG A 477 27.97 6.25 9.99
CA ARG A 477 28.00 5.60 11.30
C ARG A 477 29.23 4.70 11.36
N ALA A 478 30.18 5.02 12.23
CA ALA A 478 31.26 4.11 12.58
C ALA A 478 30.64 2.83 13.19
N GLN A 479 30.85 1.69 12.53
CA GLN A 479 30.67 0.39 13.16
C GLN A 479 31.63 0.31 14.33
N GLN A 480 31.10 0.40 15.56
CA GLN A 480 31.87 0.13 16.77
C GLN A 480 32.19 -1.36 16.81
N GLN A 481 33.44 -1.70 16.50
CA GLN A 481 34.07 -2.93 16.94
C GLN A 481 34.15 -2.92 18.47
N VAL A 482 33.63 -3.98 19.08
CA VAL A 482 33.68 -4.26 20.50
C VAL A 482 35.13 -4.52 20.91
N ARG A 483 35.70 -3.63 21.74
CA ARG A 483 36.83 -3.97 22.60
C ARG A 483 36.53 -3.56 24.03
N THR A 484 36.61 -4.55 24.90
CA THR A 484 36.35 -4.54 26.33
C THR A 484 37.48 -3.86 27.10
N SER A 485 37.14 -2.93 27.99
CA SER A 485 37.88 -2.60 29.23
C SER A 485 37.00 -1.71 30.12
N PRO A 486 36.96 -1.92 31.46
CA PRO A 486 36.00 -1.27 32.35
C PRO A 486 36.57 -0.07 33.10
N GLN A 487 35.64 0.66 33.74
CA GLN A 487 35.81 1.71 34.77
C GLN A 487 36.09 3.14 34.29
N SER A 488 35.02 3.94 34.27
CA SER A 488 34.92 5.12 35.13
C SER A 488 33.45 5.56 35.24
N ARG A 489 32.97 5.68 36.49
CA ARG A 489 31.71 6.33 36.84
C ARG A 489 31.96 7.83 36.83
N GLN A 490 31.17 8.60 36.09
CA GLN A 490 30.79 9.97 36.47
C GLN A 490 29.62 10.49 35.62
N SER A 491 28.57 10.90 36.34
CA SER A 491 27.54 11.90 36.00
C SER A 491 27.25 12.18 34.52
N GLN A 492 26.23 11.51 33.97
CA GLN A 492 25.57 11.98 32.75
C GLN A 492 24.45 12.96 33.12
N GLN A 493 24.69 14.25 32.85
CA GLN A 493 23.65 15.27 32.78
C GLN A 493 22.79 15.02 31.53
N LYS A 494 21.47 15.05 31.70
CA LYS A 494 20.45 14.82 30.68
C LYS A 494 20.58 15.87 29.55
N ALA A 495 20.65 15.42 28.31
CA ALA A 495 20.57 16.27 27.12
C ALA A 495 19.44 15.78 26.20
N GLY A 496 18.53 16.69 25.84
CA GLY A 496 17.79 16.66 24.58
C GLY A 496 16.47 15.87 24.53
N GLY A 497 15.55 16.08 25.47
CA GLY A 497 14.13 15.83 25.18
C GLY A 497 13.55 17.03 24.43
N VAL A 498 12.91 16.82 23.28
CA VAL A 498 12.01 17.84 22.71
C VAL A 498 10.83 17.94 23.68
N GLN A 499 10.54 19.16 24.15
CA GLN A 499 9.42 19.40 25.03
C GLN A 499 8.16 18.76 24.44
N GLY A 500 7.41 18.07 25.30
CA GLY A 500 6.25 17.30 24.87
C GLY A 500 5.21 18.15 24.15
N PHE A 501 4.20 17.47 23.61
CA PHE A 501 3.05 18.19 23.03
C PHE A 501 2.55 19.31 23.94
N ASP A 502 2.13 20.42 23.34
CA ASP A 502 1.28 21.38 24.06
C ASP A 502 0.02 20.66 24.52
N ASP A 503 -0.47 21.00 25.71
CA ASP A 503 -1.70 20.42 26.27
C ASP A 503 -2.84 20.46 25.23
N VAL A 504 -2.92 21.53 24.45
CA VAL A 504 -3.89 21.71 23.34
C VAL A 504 -3.76 20.65 22.23
N GLU A 505 -2.54 20.25 21.83
CA GLU A 505 -2.32 19.23 20.80
C GLU A 505 -2.64 17.81 21.30
N LEU A 506 -2.37 17.55 22.57
CA LEU A 506 -2.81 16.34 23.28
C LEU A 506 -4.29 16.36 23.64
N GLY A 507 -5.00 17.47 23.40
CA GLY A 507 -6.39 17.65 23.79
C GLY A 507 -6.59 17.91 25.30
N ARG A 508 -5.52 18.00 26.09
CA ARG A 508 -5.55 18.41 27.48
C ARG A 508 -6.00 19.87 27.51
N GLN A 509 -7.19 20.12 28.04
CA GLN A 509 -7.65 21.50 28.28
C GLN A 509 -6.64 22.18 29.19
N GLN A 510 -6.31 23.45 28.93
CA GLN A 510 -5.55 24.27 29.87
C GLN A 510 -6.31 24.32 31.19
N GLY A 511 -5.89 23.48 32.15
CA GLY A 511 -6.37 23.53 33.51
C GLY A 511 -5.69 24.66 34.27
N GLN A 512 -6.10 25.90 34.01
CA GLN A 512 -6.06 26.95 35.02
C GLN A 512 -7.35 27.76 34.96
N GLU A 513 -8.26 27.39 35.86
CA GLU A 513 -9.16 28.23 36.67
C GLU A 513 -10.45 27.45 36.94
N GLY A 514 -10.46 26.71 38.05
CA GLY A 514 -11.64 25.94 38.41
C GLY A 514 -11.50 25.00 39.60
N GLU A 515 -10.52 25.17 40.50
CA GLU A 515 -10.74 24.73 41.87
C GLU A 515 -11.78 25.68 42.48
N MET A 516 -13.06 25.35 42.34
CA MET A 516 -14.07 25.91 43.25
C MET A 516 -13.70 25.39 44.64
N GLU A 517 -13.20 26.29 45.51
CA GLU A 517 -13.09 26.03 46.94
C GLU A 517 -14.36 25.34 47.42
N GLY A 518 -14.22 24.25 48.19
CA GLY A 518 -15.34 23.43 48.67
C GLY A 518 -16.44 24.23 49.40
N ALA A 519 -16.12 25.44 49.88
CA ALA A 519 -17.07 26.39 50.43
C ALA A 519 -18.08 26.93 49.40
N ALA A 520 -17.64 27.25 48.18
CA ALA A 520 -18.49 27.77 47.10
C ALA A 520 -19.42 26.69 46.52
N ALA A 521 -18.95 25.44 46.45
CA ALA A 521 -19.78 24.31 46.06
C ALA A 521 -20.89 24.01 47.08
N MET A 522 -20.58 24.10 48.39
CA MET A 522 -21.56 23.93 49.46
C MET A 522 -22.60 25.06 49.50
N ALA A 523 -22.22 26.30 49.18
CA ALA A 523 -23.16 27.42 49.09
C ALA A 523 -24.16 27.23 47.95
N LYS A 524 -23.71 26.74 46.79
CA LYS A 524 -24.57 26.48 45.62
C LYS A 524 -25.50 25.29 45.81
N ILE A 525 -25.09 24.30 46.61
CA ILE A 525 -25.94 23.17 47.02
C ILE A 525 -27.02 23.65 48.00
N ARG A 526 -26.71 24.55 48.95
CA ARG A 526 -27.72 25.17 49.82
C ARG A 526 -28.77 25.97 49.04
N GLU A 527 -28.32 26.77 48.07
CA GLU A 527 -29.22 27.57 47.22
C GLU A 527 -30.18 26.71 46.38
N LEU A 528 -29.75 25.52 45.96
CA LEU A 528 -30.59 24.58 45.21
C LEU A 528 -31.55 23.77 46.09
N VAL A 529 -31.23 23.59 47.37
CA VAL A 529 -32.10 22.91 48.34
C VAL A 529 -33.20 23.85 48.85
N ASP A 530 -32.91 25.14 49.01
CA ASP A 530 -33.89 26.16 49.44
C ASP A 530 -34.87 26.59 48.32
N ARG A 531 -34.69 26.08 47.09
CA ARG A 531 -35.58 26.31 45.93
C ARG A 531 -36.55 25.15 45.62
N ARG A 532 -36.64 24.15 46.50
CA ARG A 532 -37.75 23.18 46.55
C ARG A 532 -38.63 23.50 47.74
#